data_AF-A0A971H5U2-F1
#
_entry.id   AF-A0A971H5U2-F1
#
_cell.length_a   1.000
_cell.length_b   1.000
_cell.length_c   1.000
_cell.angle_alpha   90.00
_cell.angle_beta   90.00
_cell.angle_gamma   90.00
#
_symmetry.space_group_name_H-M   'P 1'
#
loop_
_entity.id
_entity.type
_entity.pdbx_description
1 polymer ?
#
loop_
_entity_poly.entity_id
_entity_poly.type
_entity_poly.pdbx_seq_one_letter_code
_entity_poly.pdbx_strand_id
1 'polypeptide(L)'
;FIDNLCTLLAALGFRVLEPVATPKLINNKKQELFLKSSSFDGRGYVTESNEFILQKGSKINRIEARSCPAQAHRLRENHTRNGKVIDSVTTDDIVFKSSSMAASFLSGYSISGPEKWKNSDGLSLKDIQK
;
A
#
# COMPACT_ATOMS: atom_id res chain seq x y z
N PHE A 1 3.01 -33.03 -23.70
CA PHE A 1 2.99 -33.47 -22.28
C PHE A 1 1.89 -32.75 -21.51
N ILE A 2 1.73 -31.42 -21.65
CA ILE A 2 0.64 -30.65 -21.03
C ILE A 2 -0.76 -31.01 -21.59
N ASP A 3 -0.86 -31.34 -22.88
CA ASP A 3 -2.16 -31.61 -23.51
C ASP A 3 -2.89 -32.80 -22.87
N ASN A 4 -2.15 -33.88 -22.56
CA ASN A 4 -2.72 -35.06 -21.91
C ASN A 4 -3.24 -34.76 -20.50
N LEU A 5 -2.58 -33.86 -19.77
CA LEU A 5 -3.04 -33.40 -18.46
C LEU A 5 -4.36 -32.62 -18.60
N CYS A 6 -4.45 -31.75 -19.62
CA CYS A 6 -5.64 -30.95 -19.89
C CYS A 6 -6.84 -31.84 -20.29
N THR A 7 -6.59 -32.89 -21.08
CA THR A 7 -7.62 -33.88 -21.45
C THR A 7 -8.15 -34.64 -20.23
N LEU A 8 -7.26 -35.07 -19.32
CA LEU A 8 -7.67 -35.76 -18.09
C LEU A 8 -8.48 -34.87 -17.15
N LEU A 9 -8.08 -33.60 -16.97
CA LEU A 9 -8.81 -32.64 -16.13
C LEU A 9 -10.21 -32.33 -16.69
N ALA A 10 -10.34 -32.16 -18.00
CA ALA A 10 -11.63 -31.95 -18.65
C ALA A 10 -12.56 -33.17 -18.52
N ALA A 11 -12.03 -34.39 -18.66
CA ALA A 11 -12.80 -35.63 -18.48
C ALA A 11 -13.31 -35.81 -17.04
N LEU A 12 -12.59 -35.26 -16.05
CA LEU A 12 -12.97 -35.25 -14.64
C LEU A 12 -13.94 -34.12 -14.27
N GLY A 13 -14.42 -33.33 -15.24
CA GLY A 13 -15.38 -32.25 -15.03
C GLY A 13 -14.76 -30.94 -14.54
N PHE A 14 -13.44 -30.84 -14.45
CA PHE A 14 -12.77 -29.58 -14.14
C PHE A 14 -12.70 -28.72 -15.41
N ARG A 15 -13.41 -27.59 -15.44
CA ARG A 15 -13.19 -26.52 -16.41
C ARG A 15 -11.88 -25.80 -16.07
N VAL A 16 -10.75 -26.41 -16.44
CA VAL A 16 -9.45 -25.75 -16.46
C VAL A 16 -9.19 -25.41 -17.92
N LEU A 17 -8.63 -24.24 -18.18
CA LEU A 17 -8.41 -23.61 -19.49
C LEU A 17 -9.54 -22.69 -19.94
N GLU A 18 -9.71 -21.58 -19.22
CA GLU A 18 -9.81 -20.34 -19.98
C GLU A 18 -8.46 -20.15 -20.69
N PRO A 19 -8.43 -19.88 -22.01
CA PRO A 19 -7.21 -19.43 -22.63
C PRO A 19 -6.74 -18.25 -21.78
N VAL A 20 -5.50 -18.28 -21.30
CA VAL A 20 -4.85 -17.10 -20.74
C VAL A 20 -4.83 -16.14 -21.91
N ALA A 21 -5.91 -15.37 -22.04
CA ALA A 21 -5.98 -14.22 -22.90
C ALA A 21 -4.64 -13.55 -22.66
N THR A 22 -3.90 -13.38 -23.76
CA THR A 22 -2.76 -12.46 -23.89
C THR A 22 -2.75 -11.55 -22.68
N PRO A 23 -1.67 -11.44 -21.88
CA PRO A 23 -1.67 -10.52 -20.77
C PRO A 23 -2.00 -9.15 -21.34
N LYS A 24 -3.30 -8.82 -21.36
CA LYS A 24 -3.83 -7.51 -21.22
C LYS A 24 -3.10 -7.14 -19.96
N LEU A 25 -2.06 -6.34 -20.15
CA LEU A 25 -1.65 -5.35 -19.19
C LEU A 25 -2.95 -4.99 -18.48
N ILE A 26 -3.19 -5.61 -17.33
CA ILE A 26 -4.14 -5.09 -16.37
C ILE A 26 -3.41 -3.82 -16.00
N ASN A 27 -3.67 -2.80 -16.80
CA ASN A 27 -3.32 -1.44 -16.57
C ASN A 27 -4.29 -0.97 -15.48
N ASN A 28 -4.42 -1.75 -14.39
CA ASN A 28 -4.64 -1.22 -13.06
C ASN A 28 -3.36 -0.45 -12.79
N LYS A 29 -3.23 0.74 -13.40
CA LYS A 29 -2.31 1.74 -12.90
C LYS A 29 -2.78 1.99 -11.48
N LYS A 30 -2.24 1.22 -10.53
CA LYS A 30 -2.33 1.48 -9.10
C LYS A 30 -1.97 2.95 -8.98
N GLN A 31 -2.94 3.78 -8.62
CA GLN A 31 -2.74 5.21 -8.61
C GLN A 31 -1.75 5.50 -7.48
N GLU A 32 -0.51 5.77 -7.88
CA GLU A 32 0.57 6.02 -6.95
C GLU A 32 0.31 7.36 -6.26
N LEU A 33 0.43 7.35 -4.95
CA LEU A 33 0.18 8.47 -4.06
C LEU A 33 1.44 8.77 -3.29
N PHE A 34 1.68 10.07 -3.10
CA PHE A 34 2.85 10.63 -2.48
C PHE A 34 2.43 11.46 -1.28
N LEU A 35 3.18 11.33 -0.19
CA LEU A 35 3.07 12.19 0.98
C LEU A 35 4.49 12.52 1.46
N LYS A 36 4.89 13.78 1.23
CA LYS A 36 6.26 14.22 1.46
C LYS A 36 6.32 15.49 2.30
N SER A 37 7.35 15.55 3.14
CA SER A 37 7.78 16.73 3.89
C SER A 37 9.32 16.74 3.98
N SER A 38 9.90 17.70 4.71
CA SER A 38 11.34 17.70 5.00
C SER A 38 11.75 16.50 5.88
N SER A 39 10.88 16.06 6.78
CA SER A 39 11.19 15.04 7.79
C SER A 39 10.80 13.60 7.38
N PHE A 40 9.91 13.44 6.41
CA PHE A 40 9.37 12.13 5.98
C PHE A 40 9.05 12.14 4.49
N ASP A 41 9.08 10.97 3.87
CA ASP A 41 8.77 10.78 2.44
C ASP A 41 8.15 9.40 2.26
N GLY A 42 6.93 9.34 1.76
CA GLY A 42 6.19 8.10 1.62
C GLY A 42 5.52 7.99 0.26
N ARG A 43 5.50 6.76 -0.24
CA ARG A 43 4.80 6.37 -1.47
C ARG A 43 3.87 5.22 -1.17
N GLY A 44 2.70 5.21 -1.79
CA GLY A 44 1.73 4.16 -1.58
C GLY A 44 0.57 4.20 -2.56
N TYR A 45 -0.38 3.30 -2.39
CA TYR A 45 -1.58 3.24 -3.22
C TYR A 45 -2.72 2.58 -2.43
N VAL A 46 -3.95 2.84 -2.87
CA VAL A 46 -5.16 2.21 -2.32
C VAL A 46 -5.46 0.95 -3.12
N THR A 47 -5.81 -0.15 -2.43
CA THR A 47 -6.24 -1.41 -3.05
C THR A 47 -7.73 -1.38 -3.39
N GLU A 48 -8.19 -2.32 -4.20
CA GLU A 48 -9.63 -2.50 -4.50
C GLU A 48 -10.47 -2.77 -3.24
N SER A 49 -9.85 -3.27 -2.16
CA SER A 49 -10.48 -3.52 -0.86
C SER A 49 -10.41 -2.32 0.11
N ASN A 50 -10.08 -1.11 -0.38
CA ASN A 50 -9.93 0.11 0.41
C ASN A 50 -8.82 0.07 1.49
N GLU A 51 -7.85 -0.84 1.35
CA GLU A 51 -6.66 -0.82 2.18
C GLU A 51 -5.61 0.10 1.57
N PHE A 52 -4.74 0.66 2.41
CA PHE A 52 -3.63 1.49 1.95
C PHE A 52 -2.31 0.72 2.08
N ILE A 53 -1.58 0.57 0.97
CA ILE A 53 -0.26 -0.03 0.94
C ILE A 53 0.78 1.08 0.94
N LEU A 54 1.54 1.21 2.03
CA LEU A 54 2.75 2.03 2.06
C LEU A 54 3.89 1.20 1.50
N GLN A 55 4.54 1.68 0.45
CA GLN A 55 5.62 0.94 -0.21
C GLN A 55 6.91 1.01 0.60
N LYS A 56 7.70 -0.06 0.49
CA LYS A 56 9.06 -0.15 1.02
C LYS A 56 9.93 1.03 0.56
N GLY A 57 10.91 1.38 1.39
CA GLY A 57 11.78 2.53 1.19
C GLY A 57 11.14 3.87 1.57
N SER A 58 9.89 3.86 2.07
CA SER A 58 9.27 5.06 2.66
C SER A 58 10.00 5.45 3.95
N LYS A 59 10.36 6.73 4.07
CA LYS A 59 11.01 7.34 5.23
C LYS A 59 9.97 7.90 6.18
N ILE A 60 9.91 7.37 7.40
CA ILE A 60 9.04 7.88 8.46
C ILE A 60 9.73 9.03 9.21
N ASN A 61 8.93 9.92 9.79
CA ASN A 61 9.45 10.95 10.68
C ASN A 61 10.04 10.31 11.96
N ARG A 62 11.25 10.72 12.32
CA ARG A 62 11.95 10.29 13.55
C ARG A 62 11.26 10.73 14.83
N ILE A 63 10.59 11.89 14.78
CA ILE A 63 9.98 12.50 15.95
C ILE A 63 8.47 12.33 15.86
N GLU A 64 7.86 11.91 16.96
CA GLU A 64 6.42 11.88 17.12
C GLU A 64 5.94 13.11 17.91
N ALA A 65 4.86 13.73 17.44
CA ALA A 65 4.21 14.81 18.17
C ALA A 65 3.23 14.24 19.20
N ARG A 66 2.82 15.05 20.18
CA ARG A 66 1.77 14.69 21.15
C ARG A 66 0.43 14.33 20.50
N SER A 67 0.17 14.83 19.29
CA SER A 67 -1.02 14.52 18.50
C SER A 67 -0.92 13.21 17.73
N CYS A 68 0.19 12.46 17.84
CA CYS A 68 0.32 11.14 17.23
C CYS A 68 -0.75 10.19 17.79
N PRO A 69 -1.58 9.55 16.94
CA PRO A 69 -2.52 8.55 17.41
C PRO A 69 -1.79 7.38 18.10
N ALA A 70 -2.29 6.93 19.25
CA ALA A 70 -1.69 5.83 20.00
C ALA A 70 -1.51 4.54 19.16
N GLN A 71 -2.44 4.29 18.22
CA GLN A 71 -2.32 3.17 17.29
C GLN A 71 -1.14 3.33 16.32
N ALA A 72 -0.89 4.53 15.79
CA ALA A 72 0.22 4.79 14.89
C ALA A 72 1.57 4.61 15.61
N HIS A 73 1.68 5.10 16.84
CA HIS A 73 2.82 4.87 17.72
C HIS A 73 3.09 3.36 17.91
N ARG A 74 2.07 2.60 18.34
CA ARG A 74 2.19 1.13 18.52
C ARG A 74 2.59 0.40 17.24
N LEU A 75 2.07 0.82 16.09
CA LEU A 75 2.46 0.26 14.79
C LEU A 75 3.94 0.53 14.50
N ARG A 76 4.43 1.74 14.75
CA ARG A 76 5.86 2.08 14.58
C ARG A 76 6.76 1.24 15.48
N GLU A 77 6.41 1.10 16.76
CA GLU A 77 7.15 0.23 17.68
C GLU A 77 7.17 -1.23 17.21
N ASN A 78 6.01 -1.75 16.81
CA ASN A 78 5.88 -3.13 16.33
C ASN A 78 6.71 -3.37 15.06
N HIS A 79 6.58 -2.48 14.06
CA HIS A 79 7.31 -2.60 12.80
C HIS A 79 8.82 -2.40 13.00
N THR A 80 9.25 -1.52 13.90
CA THR A 80 10.66 -1.36 14.25
C THR A 80 11.21 -2.62 14.92
N ARG A 81 10.49 -3.16 15.91
CA ARG A 81 10.88 -4.40 16.61
C ARG A 81 10.99 -5.59 15.66
N ASN A 82 10.13 -5.64 14.65
CA ASN A 82 10.09 -6.72 13.65
C ASN A 82 11.04 -6.49 12.46
N GLY A 83 11.92 -5.47 12.50
CA GLY A 83 12.87 -5.18 11.43
C GLY A 83 12.24 -4.64 10.14
N LYS A 84 10.96 -4.26 10.18
CA LYS A 84 10.22 -3.66 9.06
C LYS A 84 10.48 -2.16 8.92
N VAL A 85 11.07 -1.55 9.94
CA VAL A 85 11.58 -0.18 9.93
C VAL A 85 12.98 -0.19 10.52
N ILE A 86 13.96 0.27 9.75
CA ILE A 86 15.36 0.38 10.15
C ILE A 86 15.82 1.80 9.78
N ASP A 87 16.49 2.49 10.71
CA ASP A 87 16.96 3.88 10.50
C ASP A 87 15.87 4.86 10.02
N SER A 88 14.62 4.63 10.45
CA SER A 88 13.42 5.38 10.03
C SER A 88 13.02 5.16 8.57
N VAL A 89 13.45 4.07 7.95
CA VAL A 89 13.07 3.67 6.59
C VAL A 89 12.39 2.31 6.64
N THR A 90 11.25 2.19 5.96
CA THR A 90 10.52 0.93 5.81
C THR A 90 11.32 -0.03 4.92
N THR A 91 11.47 -1.29 5.35
CA THR A 91 12.17 -2.33 4.58
C THR A 91 11.23 -3.17 3.73
N ASP A 92 9.96 -3.24 4.14
CA ASP A 92 8.87 -3.96 3.47
C ASP A 92 7.69 -3.04 3.14
N ASP A 93 6.82 -3.50 2.26
CA ASP A 93 5.50 -2.92 2.08
C ASP A 93 4.65 -3.14 3.35
N ILE A 94 3.94 -2.11 3.79
CA ILE A 94 3.10 -2.15 5.01
C ILE A 94 1.65 -1.86 4.64
N VAL A 95 0.76 -2.75 5.04
CA VAL A 95 -0.68 -2.65 4.83
C VAL A 95 -1.33 -1.90 5.99
N PHE A 96 -2.15 -0.92 5.67
CA PHE A 96 -2.94 -0.16 6.63
C PHE A 96 -4.43 -0.25 6.29
N LYS A 97 -5.27 -0.30 7.32
CA LYS A 97 -6.74 -0.28 7.18
C LYS A 97 -7.29 1.02 6.59
N SER A 98 -6.48 2.08 6.52
CA SER A 98 -6.86 3.36 5.92
C SER A 98 -5.65 4.21 5.55
N SER A 99 -5.86 5.13 4.60
CA SER A 99 -4.87 6.12 4.19
C SER A 99 -4.47 7.07 5.32
N SER A 100 -5.39 7.39 6.26
CA SER A 100 -5.08 8.21 7.44
C SER A 100 -4.17 7.52 8.44
N MET A 101 -4.31 6.20 8.62
CA MET A 101 -3.40 5.45 9.48
C MET A 101 -2.00 5.39 8.87
N ALA A 102 -1.91 5.15 7.55
CA ALA A 102 -0.63 5.20 6.82
C ALA A 102 0.01 6.60 6.91
N ALA A 103 -0.78 7.67 6.77
CA ALA A 103 -0.29 9.04 6.85
C ALA A 103 0.25 9.37 8.26
N SER A 104 -0.47 8.99 9.31
CA SER A 104 -0.04 9.21 10.70
C SER A 104 1.19 8.36 11.06
N PHE A 105 1.23 7.11 10.57
CA PHE A 105 2.42 6.26 10.68
C PHE A 105 3.63 6.88 9.98
N LEU A 106 3.45 7.54 8.84
CA LEU A 106 4.55 8.20 8.15
C LEU A 106 4.99 9.50 8.84
N SER A 107 4.03 10.35 9.21
CA SER A 107 4.27 11.71 9.69
C SER A 107 4.67 11.82 11.17
N GLY A 108 4.22 10.87 12.00
CA GLY A 108 4.39 10.90 13.46
C GLY A 108 3.42 11.85 14.17
N TYR A 109 2.33 12.25 13.51
CA TYR A 109 1.27 13.09 14.08
C TYR A 109 -0.06 12.86 13.37
N SER A 110 -1.18 13.20 14.01
CA SER A 110 -2.50 13.07 13.38
C SER A 110 -2.61 13.95 12.13
N ILE A 111 -2.95 13.34 11.01
CA ILE A 111 -3.07 14.00 9.71
C ILE A 111 -4.13 13.31 8.85
N SER A 112 -4.90 14.09 8.10
CA SER A 112 -5.91 13.58 7.16
C SER A 112 -5.22 12.92 5.95
N GLY A 113 -5.27 11.59 5.89
CA GLY A 113 -4.75 10.84 4.74
C GLY A 113 -5.41 11.22 3.42
N PRO A 114 -6.76 11.20 3.32
CA PRO A 114 -7.47 11.56 2.09
C PRO A 114 -7.06 12.92 1.52
N GLU A 115 -6.79 13.91 2.35
CA GLU A 115 -6.43 15.26 1.88
C GLU A 115 -4.95 15.43 1.54
N LYS A 116 -4.08 14.59 2.10
CA LYS A 116 -2.62 14.80 2.07
C LYS A 116 -1.89 13.86 1.14
N TRP A 117 -2.39 12.65 0.94
CA TRP A 117 -1.91 11.78 -0.12
C TRP A 117 -2.30 12.37 -1.46
N LYS A 118 -1.33 12.57 -2.35
CA LYS A 118 -1.55 13.18 -3.67
C LYS A 118 -0.98 12.33 -4.79
N ASN A 119 -1.61 12.31 -5.96
CA ASN A 119 -1.01 11.69 -7.14
C ASN A 119 0.09 12.58 -7.75
N SER A 120 0.68 12.13 -8.86
CA SER A 120 1.68 12.88 -9.63
C SER A 120 1.18 14.24 -10.13
N ASP A 121 -0.12 14.37 -10.33
CA ASP A 121 -0.77 15.59 -10.84
C ASP A 121 -1.11 16.57 -9.69
N GLY A 122 -0.79 16.21 -8.45
CA GLY A 122 -1.03 17.03 -7.25
C GLY A 122 -2.47 16.97 -6.72
N LEU A 123 -3.34 16.13 -7.31
CA LEU A 123 -4.71 15.89 -6.85
C LEU A 123 -4.70 15.05 -5.57
N SER A 124 -5.51 15.44 -4.58
CA SER A 124 -5.61 14.69 -3.33
C SER A 124 -6.39 13.40 -3.51
N LEU A 125 -6.11 12.39 -2.68
CA LEU A 125 -6.86 11.13 -2.66
C LEU A 125 -8.38 11.37 -2.50
N LYS A 126 -8.75 12.36 -1.69
CA LYS A 126 -10.14 12.80 -1.50
C LYS A 126 -10.77 13.31 -2.80
N ASP A 127 -10.01 13.98 -3.67
CA ASP A 127 -10.50 14.47 -4.95
C ASP A 127 -10.57 13.36 -6.00
N ILE A 128 -9.67 12.38 -5.91
CA ILE A 128 -9.61 11.22 -6.79
C ILE A 128 -10.78 10.25 -6.54
N GLN A 129 -11.23 10.11 -5.29
CA GLN A 129 -12.29 9.18 -4.88
C GLN A 129 -13.71 9.77 -4.90
N LYS A 130 -13.88 10.99 -5.43
CA LYS A 130 -15.19 11.63 -5.57
C LYS A 130 -16.05 10.97 -6.64
#